data_AF-A0A260YSG6-F1
#
_entry.id   AF-A0A260YSG6-F1
#
_cell.length_a   1.000
_cell.length_b   1.000
_cell.length_c   1.000
_cell.angle_alpha   90.00
_cell.angle_beta   90.00
_cell.angle_gamma   90.00
#
_symmetry.space_group_name_H-M   'P 1'
#
loop_
_entity.id
_entity.type
_entity.pdbx_description
1 polymer ?
#
loop_
_entity_poly.entity_id
_entity_poly.type
_entity_poly.pdbx_seq_one_letter_code
_entity_poly.pdbx_strand_id
1 'polypeptide(L)' 'MYGVWFNNHPDLRRILTDYGFEGHPFRKDYPLSGYNEVRYDPELKRVVYEP' A
#
# COMPACT_ATOMS: atom_id res chain seq x y z
N MET A 1 -0.03 8.21 2.53
CA MET A 1 -0.92 9.02 1.68
C MET A 1 -0.17 9.94 0.73
N TYR A 2 0.56 10.95 1.22
CA TYR A 2 1.31 11.89 0.37
C TYR A 2 2.84 11.70 0.42
N GLY A 3 3.35 11.00 1.43
CA GLY A 3 4.79 10.82 1.64
C GLY A 3 5.50 12.02 2.26
N VAL A 4 4.75 12.85 2.98
CA VAL A 4 5.28 13.98 3.73
C VAL A 4 5.76 13.47 5.10
N TRP A 5 6.99 13.81 5.45
CA TRP A 5 7.60 13.47 6.73
C TRP A 5 7.31 14.55 7.77
N PHE A 6 6.92 14.14 8.97
CA PHE A 6 6.69 15.03 10.10
C PHE A 6 7.81 14.81 11.13
N ASN A 7 8.65 15.84 11.31
CA ASN A 7 9.72 15.80 12.31
C ASN A 7 9.11 15.79 13.72
N ASN A 8 9.77 15.11 14.65
CA ASN A 8 9.37 14.97 16.06
C ASN A 8 8.05 14.22 16.32
N HIS A 9 7.53 13.48 15.34
CA HIS A 9 6.39 12.59 15.57
C HIS A 9 6.87 11.24 16.16
N PRO A 10 6.34 10.79 17.31
CA PRO A 10 6.87 9.63 18.04
C PRO A 10 6.63 8.28 17.35
N ASP A 11 5.56 8.16 16.56
CA ASP A 11 5.22 6.92 15.84
C ASP A 11 4.64 7.23 14.46
N LEU A 12 5.51 7.72 13.56
CA LEU A 12 5.09 8.03 12.20
C LEU A 12 5.05 6.73 11.36
N ARG A 13 3.87 6.13 11.28
CA ARG A 13 3.61 4.91 10.50
C ARG A 13 2.35 5.03 9.63
N ARG A 14 2.19 4.04 8.76
CA ARG A 14 1.01 3.85 7.90
C ARG A 14 -0.21 3.46 8.74
N ILE A 15 -1.39 3.96 8.37
CA ILE A 15 -2.66 3.72 9.08
C ILE A 15 -3.84 3.31 8.18
N LEU A 16 -3.91 3.82 6.94
CA LEU A 16 -5.01 3.56 6.00
C LEU A 16 -4.61 2.72 4.78
N THR A 17 -3.33 2.38 4.65
CA THR A 17 -2.81 1.52 3.57
C THR A 17 -2.54 0.13 4.12
N ASP A 18 -2.60 -0.89 3.26
CA ASP A 18 -2.17 -2.24 3.62
C ASP A 18 -0.71 -2.25 4.13
N TYR A 19 -0.37 -3.23 4.95
CA TYR A 19 0.94 -3.36 5.59
C TYR A 19 2.07 -3.51 4.57
N GLY A 20 1.81 -4.26 3.49
CA GLY A 20 2.73 -4.45 2.36
C GLY A 20 2.62 -3.40 1.26
N PHE A 21 1.75 -2.38 1.41
CA PHE A 21 1.50 -1.42 0.34
C PHE A 21 2.73 -0.56 0.03
N GLU A 22 3.07 -0.43 -1.24
CA GLU A 22 4.17 0.41 -1.71
C GLU A 22 3.63 1.68 -2.40
N GLY A 23 4.13 2.83 -1.97
CA GLY A 23 3.79 4.13 -2.54
C GLY A 23 2.82 4.97 -1.70
N HIS A 24 2.27 6.00 -2.34
CA HIS A 24 1.51 7.08 -1.70
C HIS A 24 0.28 7.42 -2.58
N PRO A 25 -0.91 6.90 -2.23
CA PRO A 25 -2.07 6.87 -3.15
C PRO A 25 -2.55 8.23 -3.65
N PHE A 26 -2.30 9.31 -2.91
CA PHE A 26 -2.78 10.64 -3.25
C PHE A 26 -1.73 11.53 -3.91
N ARG A 27 -0.63 10.95 -4.41
CA ARG A 27 0.26 11.66 -5.33
C ARG A 27 -0.31 11.64 -6.74
N LYS A 28 -0.06 12.70 -7.51
CA LYS A 28 -0.62 12.89 -8.85
C LYS A 28 -0.09 11.90 -9.90
N ASP A 29 1.07 11.31 -9.64
CA ASP A 29 1.72 10.28 -10.44
C ASP A 29 1.21 8.86 -10.11
N TYR A 30 0.42 8.70 -9.06
CA TYR A 30 -0.11 7.40 -8.66
C TYR A 30 -1.40 7.06 -9.42
N PRO A 31 -1.49 5.89 -10.09
CA PRO A 31 -2.68 5.49 -10.84
C PRO A 31 -3.85 5.17 -9.90
N LEU A 32 -5.08 5.45 -10.34
CA LEU A 32 -6.28 5.22 -9.53
C LEU A 32 -6.48 3.73 -9.17
N SER A 33 -6.13 2.83 -10.08
CA SER A 33 -6.24 1.38 -9.89
C SER A 33 -5.13 0.78 -9.01
N GLY A 34 -4.05 1.52 -8.75
CA GLY A 34 -2.85 0.99 -8.09
C GLY A 34 -1.97 0.16 -9.03
N TYR A 35 -1.01 -0.55 -8.43
CA TYR A 35 -0.01 -1.37 -9.12
C TYR A 35 -0.09 -2.86 -8.79
N ASN A 36 -0.89 -3.23 -7.79
CA ASN A 36 -1.04 -4.63 -7.39
C ASN A 36 -2.51 -4.88 -7.06
N GLU A 37 -3.01 -6.04 -7.47
CA GLU A 37 -4.30 -6.59 -7.11
C GLU A 37 -4.12 -7.81 -6.21
N VAL A 38 -5.19 -8.19 -5.51
CA VAL A 38 -5.17 -9.26 -4.51
C VAL A 38 -6.15 -10.35 -4.90
N ARG A 39 -5.68 -11.59 -5.03
CA ARG A 39 -6.52 -12.77 -5.26
C ARG A 39 -6.23 -13.90 -4.28
N TYR A 40 -7.22 -14.77 -4.06
CA TYR A 40 -7.00 -16.02 -3.33
C TYR A 40 -6.45 -17.09 -4.28
N ASP A 41 -5.33 -17.71 -3.92
CA ASP A 41 -4.76 -18.84 -4.65
C ASP A 41 -5.16 -20.16 -3.97
N PRO A 42 -6.00 -21.01 -4.61
CA PRO A 42 -6.45 -22.26 -4.01
C PRO A 42 -5.36 -23.33 -3.92
N GLU A 43 -4.31 -23.27 -4.75
CA GLU A 43 -3.20 -24.23 -4.70
C GLU A 43 -2.27 -23.92 -3.52
N LEU A 44 -1.94 -22.64 -3.34
CA LEU A 44 -1.12 -22.16 -2.23
C LEU A 44 -1.91 -21.94 -0.93
N LYS A 45 -3.24 -22.03 -0.99
CA LYS A 45 -4.19 -21.78 0.10
C LYS A 45 -3.97 -20.44 0.81
N ARG A 46 -3.55 -19.42 0.07
CA ARG A 46 -3.21 -18.10 0.63
C ARG A 46 -3.63 -16.98 -0.31
N VAL A 47 -3.69 -15.78 0.27
CA VAL A 47 -3.87 -14.53 -0.48
C VAL A 47 -2.54 -14.18 -1.16
N VAL A 48 -2.58 -13.90 -2.47
CA VAL A 48 -1.44 -13.50 -3.29
C VAL A 48 -1.65 -12.10 -3.87
N TYR A 49 -0.56 -11.37 -4.01
CA TYR A 49 -0.51 -10.06 -4.65
C TYR A 49 0.05 -10.24 -6.06
N GLU A 50 -0.64 -9.73 -7.08
CA GLU A 50 -0.23 -9.78 -8.48
C GLU A 50 -0.22 -8.37 -9.09
N PRO A 51 0.62 -8.08 -10.08
CA PRO A 51 0.65 -6.77 -10.76
C PRO A 51 -0.61 -6.47 -11.57
#